data_AF-A0A931RWV8-F1
#
_entry.id   AF-A0A931RWV8-F1
#
_cell.length_a   1.000
_cell.length_b   1.000
_cell.length_c   1.000
_cell.angle_alpha   90.00
_cell.angle_beta   90.00
_cell.angle_gamma   90.00
#
_symmetry.space_group_name_H-M   'P 1'
#
loop_
_entity.id
_entity.type
_entity.pdbx_description
1 polymer ?
#
loop_
_entity_poly.entity_id
_entity_poly.type
_entity_poly.pdbx_seq_one_letter_code
_entity_poly.pdbx_strand_id
1 'polypeptide(L)'
;MKSRSKSFCRHLGLLAAACATLTYTHASAPAAKILYPADLGPTEIDVSHYPPEHQKTYREIFLEVFGFFGTAARVINSPLIEADPNLENVEKRNHPEFSDAQIAQFVPMGWKKRVEAIRLKPPCCGACPVLSLKEAKALRQFLVYDSLARKTGVNAGAWIKHRKNLNERFKKEYPDRFRELHANLNQN
;
A
#
# COMPACT_ATOMS: atom_id res chain seq x y z
N MET A 1 -72.69 -10.63 41.71
CA MET A 1 -72.83 -9.46 42.61
C MET A 1 -71.44 -8.96 42.99
N LYS A 2 -71.19 -7.65 42.82
CA LYS A 2 -70.16 -6.78 43.47
C LYS A 2 -68.68 -7.24 43.33
N SER A 3 -67.90 -6.69 42.40
CA SER A 3 -67.17 -5.41 42.52
C SER A 3 -66.44 -5.23 43.86
N ARG A 4 -65.10 -5.18 43.82
CA ARG A 4 -64.33 -3.99 44.23
C ARG A 4 -62.84 -4.10 43.89
N SER A 5 -62.43 -3.11 43.10
CA SER A 5 -61.06 -2.63 42.84
C SER A 5 -60.36 -2.20 44.12
N LYS A 6 -59.03 -2.44 44.22
CA LYS A 6 -58.09 -1.50 44.84
C LYS A 6 -56.74 -1.51 44.12
N SER A 7 -56.40 -0.31 43.65
CA SER A 7 -55.13 0.12 43.08
C SER A 7 -54.11 0.41 44.18
N PHE A 8 -52.84 0.03 43.98
CA PHE A 8 -51.65 0.52 44.71
C PHE A 8 -50.45 0.41 43.74
N CYS A 9 -50.06 1.51 43.10
CA CYS A 9 -48.96 2.42 43.48
C CYS A 9 -47.54 1.86 43.17
N ARG A 10 -46.98 2.39 42.07
CA ARG A 10 -45.58 2.81 41.78
C ARG A 10 -44.41 2.03 42.39
N HIS A 11 -43.36 1.77 41.60
CA HIS A 11 -41.97 2.27 41.72
C HIS A 11 -41.15 1.59 40.58
N LEU A 12 -40.69 2.34 39.59
CA LEU A 12 -39.33 2.91 39.48
C LEU A 12 -38.27 1.86 39.07
N GLY A 13 -37.64 2.04 37.89
CA GLY A 13 -36.44 1.29 37.53
C GLY A 13 -36.12 1.15 36.04
N LEU A 14 -36.22 2.21 35.22
CA LEU A 14 -35.56 2.22 33.91
C LEU A 14 -34.06 2.53 34.13
N LEU A 15 -33.19 1.53 34.06
CA LEU A 15 -31.75 1.71 33.91
C LEU A 15 -31.43 1.92 32.44
N ALA A 16 -31.29 3.18 32.03
CA ALA A 16 -30.71 3.54 30.74
C ALA A 16 -29.19 3.34 30.83
N ALA A 17 -28.66 2.30 30.19
CA ALA A 17 -27.24 2.12 30.01
C ALA A 17 -26.73 3.16 29.00
N ALA A 18 -26.15 4.24 29.52
CA ALA A 18 -25.40 5.21 28.71
C ALA A 18 -24.10 4.54 28.23
N CYS A 19 -24.14 3.93 27.05
CA CYS A 19 -22.96 3.42 26.37
C CYS A 19 -22.14 4.62 25.88
N ALA A 20 -21.13 5.01 26.67
CA ALA A 20 -20.19 6.05 26.28
C ALA A 20 -19.40 5.60 25.05
N THR A 21 -19.78 6.09 23.87
CA THR A 21 -18.99 5.95 22.65
C THR A 21 -17.75 6.83 22.79
N LEU A 22 -16.62 6.22 23.17
CA LEU A 22 -15.30 6.79 23.01
C LEU A 22 -15.07 7.06 21.51
N THR A 23 -15.28 8.31 21.09
CA THR A 23 -14.88 8.76 19.75
C THR A 23 -13.35 8.88 19.75
N TYR A 24 -12.69 7.82 19.31
CA TYR A 24 -11.24 7.82 19.11
C TYR A 24 -10.94 8.66 17.86
N THR A 25 -10.66 9.95 18.05
CA THR A 25 -10.15 10.80 16.98
C THR A 25 -8.71 10.36 16.67
N HIS A 26 -8.54 9.57 15.60
CA HIS A 26 -7.21 9.35 15.03
C HIS A 26 -6.70 10.69 14.51
N ALA A 27 -5.66 11.23 15.15
CA ALA A 27 -4.95 12.40 14.64
C ALA A 27 -4.37 12.04 13.26
N SER A 28 -4.76 12.81 12.24
CA SER A 28 -4.27 12.65 10.87
C SER A 28 -2.75 12.89 10.85
N ALA A 29 -1.98 11.89 10.42
CA ALA A 29 -0.56 12.04 10.18
C ALA A 29 -0.31 13.17 9.16
N PRO A 30 0.77 13.97 9.30
CA PRO A 30 1.07 15.03 8.34
C PRO A 30 1.18 14.45 6.93
N ALA A 31 0.61 15.16 5.95
CA ALA A 31 0.59 14.72 4.56
C ALA A 31 2.03 14.41 4.08
N ALA A 32 2.26 13.18 3.62
CA ALA A 32 3.58 12.74 3.17
C ALA A 32 4.05 13.59 1.98
N LYS A 33 5.35 13.95 1.97
CA LYS A 33 5.95 14.69 0.85
C LYS A 33 5.85 13.89 -0.45
N ILE A 34 5.23 14.48 -1.46
CA ILE A 34 5.11 13.91 -2.81
C ILE A 34 6.46 14.04 -3.53
N LEU A 35 7.11 12.90 -3.78
CA LEU A 35 8.45 12.83 -4.40
C LEU A 35 8.44 12.14 -5.76
N TYR A 36 7.49 11.23 -5.97
CA TYR A 36 7.35 10.41 -7.18
C TYR A 36 5.88 10.32 -7.61
N PRO A 37 5.59 10.00 -8.89
CA PRO A 37 4.23 9.75 -9.35
C PRO A 37 3.49 8.69 -8.52
N ALA A 38 4.21 7.68 -8.02
CA ALA A 38 3.66 6.63 -7.17
C ALA A 38 3.04 7.15 -5.86
N ASP A 39 3.48 8.31 -5.36
CA ASP A 39 2.97 8.90 -4.11
C ASP A 39 1.55 9.45 -4.26
N LEU A 40 1.05 9.66 -5.49
CA LEU A 40 -0.30 10.16 -5.78
C LEU A 40 -1.36 9.06 -5.90
N GLY A 41 -0.95 7.80 -5.81
CA GLY A 41 -1.84 6.65 -5.90
C GLY A 41 -2.41 6.23 -4.53
N PRO A 42 -3.22 5.16 -4.50
CA PRO A 42 -3.79 4.64 -3.27
C PRO A 42 -2.70 4.18 -2.30
N THR A 43 -2.95 4.40 -1.01
CA THR A 43 -2.08 3.98 0.11
C THR A 43 -2.37 2.55 0.57
N GLU A 44 -3.49 1.98 0.12
CA GLU A 44 -3.95 0.64 0.48
C GLU A 44 -4.47 -0.10 -0.76
N ILE A 45 -4.52 -1.43 -0.67
CA ILE A 45 -5.06 -2.32 -1.70
C ILE A 45 -5.93 -3.38 -1.05
N ASP A 46 -6.94 -3.84 -1.79
CA ASP A 46 -7.71 -5.01 -1.38
C ASP A 46 -6.88 -6.28 -1.62
N VAL A 47 -6.52 -6.96 -0.53
CA VAL A 47 -5.80 -8.24 -0.54
C VAL A 47 -6.69 -9.40 -0.13
N SER A 48 -8.00 -9.21 0.05
CA SER A 48 -8.92 -10.25 0.57
C SER A 48 -8.90 -11.54 -0.24
N HIS A 49 -8.56 -11.46 -1.53
CA HIS A 49 -8.45 -12.59 -2.45
C HIS A 49 -7.04 -13.23 -2.49
N TYR A 50 -6.04 -12.65 -1.83
CA TYR A 50 -4.68 -13.18 -1.82
C TYR A 50 -4.58 -14.40 -0.90
N PRO A 51 -3.56 -15.26 -1.06
CA PRO A 51 -3.26 -16.32 -0.09
C PRO A 51 -3.12 -15.79 1.35
N PRO A 52 -3.57 -16.54 2.38
CA PRO A 52 -3.62 -16.05 3.77
C PRO A 52 -2.28 -15.50 4.29
N GLU A 53 -1.16 -16.09 3.89
CA GLU A 53 0.18 -15.66 4.24
C GLU A 53 0.53 -14.27 3.66
N HIS A 54 0.07 -13.97 2.45
CA HIS A 54 0.25 -12.68 1.80
C HIS A 54 -0.66 -11.62 2.42
N GLN A 55 -1.90 -11.98 2.76
CA GLN A 55 -2.80 -11.11 3.51
C GLN A 55 -2.21 -10.73 4.87
N LYS A 56 -1.67 -11.71 5.61
CA LYS A 56 -1.02 -11.50 6.90
C LYS A 56 0.19 -10.58 6.75
N THR A 57 1.08 -10.89 5.81
CA THR A 57 2.27 -10.08 5.53
C THR A 57 1.91 -8.64 5.16
N TYR A 58 0.84 -8.45 4.38
CA TYR A 58 0.35 -7.12 4.02
C TYR A 58 -0.03 -6.30 5.25
N ARG A 59 -0.89 -6.87 6.11
CA ARG A 59 -1.41 -6.15 7.30
C ARG A 59 -0.36 -5.91 8.36
N GLU A 60 0.45 -6.93 8.65
CA GLU A 60 1.35 -6.92 9.82
C GLU A 60 2.75 -6.38 9.51
N ILE A 61 3.23 -6.50 8.27
CA ILE A 61 4.62 -6.14 7.93
C ILE A 61 4.65 -5.00 6.93
N PHE A 62 3.92 -5.13 5.81
CA PHE A 62 4.00 -4.16 4.73
C PHE A 62 3.51 -2.77 5.14
N LEU A 63 2.31 -2.68 5.73
CA LEU A 63 1.72 -1.40 6.12
C LEU A 63 2.56 -0.70 7.21
N GLU A 64 3.08 -1.46 8.18
CA GLU A 64 3.95 -0.93 9.23
C GLU A 64 5.26 -0.39 8.66
N VAL A 65 5.99 -1.21 7.89
CA VAL A 65 7.32 -0.85 7.36
C VAL A 65 7.22 0.34 6.42
N PHE A 66 6.30 0.32 5.47
CA PHE A 66 6.23 1.36 4.45
C PHE A 66 5.40 2.57 4.85
N GLY A 67 4.50 2.42 5.83
CA GLY A 67 3.90 3.54 6.54
C GLY A 67 4.94 4.32 7.36
N PHE A 68 5.89 3.63 8.00
CA PHE A 68 6.95 4.31 8.76
C PHE A 68 7.89 5.15 7.89
N PHE A 69 8.36 4.60 6.75
CA PHE A 69 9.30 5.31 5.88
C PHE A 69 8.64 6.38 4.98
N GLY A 70 7.33 6.63 5.12
CA GLY A 70 6.61 7.66 4.39
C GLY A 70 5.18 7.23 4.07
N THR A 71 4.94 6.81 2.84
CA THR A 71 3.64 6.31 2.41
C THR A 71 3.77 4.96 1.72
N ALA A 72 2.88 4.05 2.07
CA ALA A 72 2.73 2.76 1.39
C ALA A 72 2.42 2.95 -0.12
N ALA A 73 1.81 4.07 -0.51
CA ALA A 73 1.49 4.39 -1.91
C ALA A 73 2.73 4.29 -2.81
N ARG A 74 3.90 4.73 -2.35
CA ARG A 74 5.15 4.69 -3.13
C ARG A 74 5.49 3.28 -3.60
N VAL A 75 5.23 2.29 -2.75
CA VAL A 75 5.58 0.90 -3.00
C VAL A 75 4.49 0.18 -3.78
N ILE A 76 3.23 0.39 -3.39
CA ILE A 76 2.04 -0.15 -4.10
C ILE A 76 2.06 0.30 -5.57
N ASN A 77 2.36 1.56 -5.81
CA ASN A 77 2.29 2.19 -7.13
C ASN A 77 3.64 2.27 -7.84
N SER A 78 4.68 1.62 -7.30
CA SER A 78 5.99 1.51 -7.94
C SER A 78 5.88 0.77 -9.28
N PRO A 79 6.55 1.23 -10.36
CA PRO A 79 6.62 0.49 -11.62
C PRO A 79 7.42 -0.82 -11.51
N LEU A 80 8.10 -1.07 -10.39
CA LEU A 80 8.96 -2.23 -10.18
C LEU A 80 8.17 -3.55 -10.24
N ILE A 81 8.68 -4.47 -11.06
CA ILE A 81 8.25 -5.86 -11.20
C ILE A 81 9.51 -6.71 -11.08
N GLU A 82 9.59 -7.55 -10.05
CA GLU A 82 10.65 -8.55 -9.93
C GLU A 82 10.20 -9.81 -10.66
N ALA A 83 10.79 -10.07 -11.82
CA ALA A 83 10.49 -11.22 -12.66
C ALA A 83 11.75 -11.68 -13.42
N ASP A 84 11.70 -12.87 -14.00
CA ASP A 84 12.73 -13.35 -14.91
C ASP A 84 12.60 -12.73 -16.33
N PRO A 85 13.66 -12.78 -17.16
CA PRO A 85 13.65 -12.19 -18.49
C PRO A 85 12.61 -12.79 -19.45
N ASN A 86 12.18 -14.04 -19.26
CA ASN A 86 11.18 -14.65 -20.13
C ASN A 86 9.82 -14.00 -19.89
N LEU A 87 9.43 -13.79 -18.63
CA LEU A 87 8.20 -13.08 -18.31
C LEU A 87 8.21 -11.65 -18.84
N GLU A 88 9.32 -10.92 -18.67
CA GLU A 88 9.48 -9.58 -19.24
C GLU A 88 9.24 -9.57 -20.76
N ASN A 89 9.84 -10.51 -21.49
CA ASN A 89 9.70 -10.60 -22.94
C ASN A 89 8.26 -10.93 -23.37
N VAL A 90 7.57 -11.79 -22.63
CA VAL A 90 6.15 -12.12 -22.89
C VAL A 90 5.28 -10.89 -22.66
N GLU A 91 5.46 -10.22 -21.52
CA GLU A 91 4.67 -9.07 -21.13
C GLU A 91 4.90 -7.88 -22.08
N LYS A 92 6.15 -7.61 -22.50
CA LYS A 92 6.45 -6.56 -23.50
C LYS A 92 5.89 -6.87 -24.89
N ARG A 93 5.81 -8.15 -25.27
CA ARG A 93 5.20 -8.55 -26.54
C ARG A 93 3.69 -8.34 -26.55
N ASN A 94 3.03 -8.67 -25.45
CA ASN A 94 1.58 -8.55 -25.30
C ASN A 94 1.16 -7.11 -24.98
N HIS A 95 2.03 -6.36 -24.32
CA HIS A 95 1.81 -4.99 -23.86
C HIS A 95 3.04 -4.12 -24.18
N PRO A 96 3.17 -3.63 -25.42
CA PRO A 96 4.33 -2.84 -25.86
C PRO A 96 4.65 -1.63 -24.97
N GLU A 97 3.65 -1.06 -24.28
CA GLU A 97 3.82 0.04 -23.33
C GLU A 97 4.72 -0.30 -22.13
N PHE A 98 4.93 -1.57 -21.84
CA PHE A 98 5.90 -2.01 -20.83
C PHE A 98 7.36 -1.79 -21.26
N SER A 99 7.61 -1.32 -22.47
CA SER A 99 8.91 -0.79 -22.86
C SER A 99 9.23 0.55 -22.19
N ASP A 100 8.22 1.27 -21.68
CA ASP A 100 8.41 2.51 -20.92
C ASP A 100 8.67 2.19 -19.43
N ALA A 101 9.87 2.54 -18.95
CA ALA A 101 10.29 2.36 -17.56
C ALA A 101 9.44 3.17 -16.56
N GLN A 102 8.65 4.15 -16.99
CA GLN A 102 7.68 4.83 -16.14
C GLN A 102 6.40 4.00 -15.93
N ILE A 103 6.12 3.04 -16.80
CA ILE A 103 4.96 2.14 -16.72
C ILE A 103 5.35 0.85 -16.00
N ALA A 104 6.43 0.20 -16.43
CA ALA A 104 6.90 -1.06 -15.85
C ALA A 104 8.44 -1.11 -15.84
N GLN A 105 9.01 -1.55 -14.72
CA GLN A 105 10.45 -1.77 -14.54
C GLN A 105 10.67 -3.22 -14.14
N PHE A 106 10.98 -4.05 -15.13
CA PHE A 106 11.36 -5.44 -14.89
C PHE A 106 12.80 -5.47 -14.39
N VAL A 107 12.98 -5.84 -13.12
CA VAL A 107 14.30 -5.85 -12.48
C VAL A 107 14.48 -7.17 -11.72
N PRO A 108 15.39 -8.04 -12.17
CA PRO A 108 15.76 -9.22 -11.42
C PRO A 108 16.21 -8.84 -10.01
N MET A 109 15.59 -9.45 -9.00
CA MET A 109 15.88 -9.21 -7.58
C MET A 109 15.64 -7.76 -7.12
N GLY A 110 14.83 -6.99 -7.83
CA GLY A 110 14.54 -5.59 -7.49
C GLY A 110 13.94 -5.42 -6.10
N TRP A 111 12.92 -6.22 -5.75
CA TRP A 111 12.33 -6.20 -4.42
C TRP A 111 13.26 -6.78 -3.36
N LYS A 112 14.06 -7.79 -3.70
CA LYS A 112 15.10 -8.29 -2.80
C LYS A 112 16.03 -7.17 -2.34
N LYS A 113 16.62 -6.42 -3.28
CA LYS A 113 17.54 -5.32 -2.98
C LYS A 113 16.87 -4.26 -2.10
N ARG A 114 15.61 -3.91 -2.41
CA ARG A 114 14.81 -2.95 -1.64
C ARG A 114 14.61 -3.41 -0.19
N VAL A 115 14.19 -4.65 0.01
CA VAL A 115 13.92 -5.20 1.34
C VAL A 115 15.21 -5.42 2.13
N GLU A 116 16.29 -5.85 1.49
CA GLU A 116 17.59 -5.96 2.13
C GLU A 116 18.12 -4.60 2.60
N ALA A 117 17.94 -3.54 1.81
CA ALA A 117 18.33 -2.19 2.22
C ALA A 117 17.56 -1.71 3.46
N ILE A 118 16.27 -2.06 3.58
CA ILE A 118 15.47 -1.76 4.78
C ILE A 118 15.97 -2.57 5.97
N ARG A 119 16.17 -3.87 5.79
CA ARG A 119 16.61 -4.79 6.85
C ARG A 119 17.98 -4.42 7.41
N LEU A 120 18.90 -3.99 6.54
CA LEU A 120 20.28 -3.64 6.90
C LEU A 120 20.41 -2.20 7.41
N LYS A 121 19.34 -1.40 7.37
CA LYS A 121 19.37 -0.03 7.88
C LYS A 121 19.52 -0.09 9.41
N PRO A 122 20.57 0.52 9.97
CA PRO A 122 20.74 0.54 11.42
C PRO A 122 19.59 1.33 12.07
N PRO A 123 19.13 0.93 13.27
CA PRO A 123 18.11 1.69 13.99
C PRO A 123 18.67 3.08 14.30
N CYS A 124 18.04 4.12 13.75
CA CYS A 124 18.55 5.49 13.90
C CYS A 124 17.90 6.29 15.03
N CYS A 125 16.68 5.90 15.45
CA CYS A 125 15.91 6.63 16.46
C CYS A 125 15.15 5.73 17.44
N GLY A 126 15.44 4.42 17.45
CA GLY A 126 14.71 3.43 18.27
C GLY A 126 13.28 3.12 17.82
N ALA A 127 12.71 3.92 16.91
CA ALA A 127 11.37 3.72 16.35
C ALA A 127 11.37 3.08 14.96
N CYS A 128 12.54 2.91 14.32
CA CYS A 128 12.60 2.30 12.99
C CYS A 128 12.20 0.83 13.03
N PRO A 129 11.39 0.35 12.07
CA PRO A 129 11.02 -1.05 11.99
C PRO A 129 12.28 -1.89 11.75
N VAL A 130 12.50 -2.87 12.61
CA VAL A 130 13.61 -3.83 12.51
C VAL A 130 13.04 -5.15 12.01
N LEU A 131 13.44 -5.55 10.81
CA LEU A 131 12.97 -6.79 10.20
C LEU A 131 13.91 -7.95 10.54
N SER A 132 13.35 -9.04 11.05
CA SER A 132 14.02 -10.34 11.06
C SER A 132 14.23 -10.85 9.63
N LEU A 133 15.10 -11.85 9.47
CA LEU A 133 15.30 -12.49 8.16
C LEU A 133 14.00 -13.14 7.64
N LYS A 134 13.18 -13.69 8.55
CA LYS A 134 11.90 -14.32 8.22
C LYS A 134 10.89 -13.29 7.70
N GLU A 135 10.76 -12.15 8.39
CA GLU A 135 9.86 -11.07 7.97
C GLU A 135 10.32 -10.42 6.67
N ALA A 136 11.62 -10.20 6.50
CA ALA A 136 12.18 -9.71 5.24
C ALA A 136 11.87 -10.66 4.07
N LYS A 137 12.00 -11.98 4.29
CA LYS A 137 11.64 -12.97 3.27
C LYS A 137 10.15 -12.91 2.93
N ALA A 138 9.28 -12.88 3.95
CA ALA A 138 7.84 -12.78 3.77
C ALA A 138 7.45 -11.51 3.02
N LEU A 139 8.01 -10.36 3.42
CA LEU A 139 7.77 -9.06 2.79
C LEU A 139 8.17 -9.07 1.31
N ARG A 140 9.34 -9.62 0.96
CA ARG A 140 9.74 -9.79 -0.44
C ARG A 140 8.75 -10.67 -1.19
N GLN A 141 8.37 -11.82 -0.62
CA GLN A 141 7.43 -12.74 -1.28
C GLN A 141 6.09 -12.07 -1.54
N PHE A 142 5.58 -11.29 -0.60
CA PHE A 142 4.38 -10.48 -0.80
C PHE A 142 4.57 -9.44 -1.92
N LEU A 143 5.66 -8.67 -1.92
CA LEU A 143 5.91 -7.64 -2.94
C LEU A 143 6.03 -8.21 -4.36
N VAL A 144 6.67 -9.38 -4.49
CA VAL A 144 6.75 -10.12 -5.77
C VAL A 144 5.35 -10.56 -6.19
N TYR A 145 4.62 -11.25 -5.30
CA TYR A 145 3.27 -11.73 -5.58
C TYR A 145 2.33 -10.60 -6.00
N ASP A 146 2.27 -9.54 -5.20
CA ASP A 146 1.43 -8.36 -5.44
C ASP A 146 1.77 -7.67 -6.76
N SER A 147 3.06 -7.54 -7.07
CA SER A 147 3.49 -6.93 -8.33
C SER A 147 3.06 -7.76 -9.54
N LEU A 148 3.15 -9.09 -9.49
CA LEU A 148 2.69 -9.95 -10.57
C LEU A 148 1.16 -9.95 -10.67
N ALA A 149 0.47 -10.10 -9.54
CA ALA A 149 -0.99 -10.17 -9.50
C ALA A 149 -1.66 -8.90 -10.07
N ARG A 150 -1.17 -7.71 -9.74
CA ARG A 150 -1.80 -6.44 -10.17
C ARG A 150 -1.25 -5.86 -11.46
N LYS A 151 0.01 -6.16 -11.83
CA LYS A 151 0.73 -5.40 -12.87
C LYS A 151 0.93 -6.17 -14.17
N THR A 152 0.71 -7.48 -14.21
CA THR A 152 0.98 -8.32 -15.39
C THR A 152 -0.24 -9.12 -15.84
N GLY A 153 -0.13 -9.83 -16.96
CA GLY A 153 -1.17 -10.72 -17.47
C GLY A 153 -2.52 -10.01 -17.68
N VAL A 154 -3.61 -10.62 -17.20
CA VAL A 154 -4.97 -10.08 -17.38
C VAL A 154 -5.17 -8.68 -16.78
N ASN A 155 -4.35 -8.29 -15.80
CA ASN A 155 -4.44 -6.99 -15.13
C ASN A 155 -3.50 -5.93 -15.72
N ALA A 156 -2.64 -6.29 -16.68
CA ALA A 156 -1.65 -5.39 -17.29
C ALA A 156 -2.30 -4.13 -17.86
N GLY A 157 -3.41 -4.26 -18.60
CA GLY A 157 -4.12 -3.11 -19.19
C GLY A 157 -4.59 -2.09 -18.14
N ALA A 158 -5.13 -2.57 -17.02
CA ALA A 158 -5.56 -1.71 -15.92
C ALA A 158 -4.35 -1.01 -15.26
N TRP A 159 -3.25 -1.74 -15.08
CA TRP A 159 -2.00 -1.19 -14.55
C TRP A 159 -1.39 -0.11 -15.45
N ILE A 160 -1.34 -0.33 -16.76
CA ILE A 160 -0.84 0.66 -17.73
C ILE A 160 -1.64 1.95 -17.63
N LYS A 161 -2.98 1.85 -17.62
CA LYS A 161 -3.87 3.00 -17.50
C LYS A 161 -3.63 3.75 -16.19
N HIS A 162 -3.53 3.02 -15.08
CA HIS A 162 -3.24 3.58 -13.76
C HIS A 162 -1.91 4.34 -13.72
N ARG A 163 -0.83 3.73 -14.23
CA ARG A 163 0.50 4.35 -14.26
C ARG A 163 0.57 5.58 -15.14
N LYS A 164 -0.05 5.54 -16.34
CA LYS A 164 -0.17 6.72 -17.22
C LYS A 164 -0.86 7.87 -16.49
N ASN A 165 -1.99 7.60 -15.82
CA ASN A 165 -2.71 8.63 -15.06
C ASN A 165 -1.86 9.23 -13.93
N LEU A 166 -1.15 8.40 -13.16
CA LEU A 166 -0.26 8.90 -12.09
C LEU A 166 0.86 9.79 -12.65
N ASN A 167 1.47 9.41 -13.77
CA ASN A 167 2.55 10.19 -14.39
C ASN A 167 2.02 11.52 -14.95
N GLU A 168 0.88 11.50 -15.63
CA GLU A 168 0.22 12.71 -16.15
C GLU A 168 -0.17 13.67 -15.03
N ARG A 169 -0.80 13.15 -13.97
CA ARG A 169 -1.15 13.94 -12.78
C ARG A 169 0.09 14.53 -12.12
N PHE A 170 1.13 13.72 -11.91
CA PHE A 170 2.36 14.20 -11.29
C PHE A 170 3.04 15.28 -12.13
N LYS A 171 3.09 15.13 -13.46
CA LYS A 171 3.62 16.16 -14.37
C LYS A 171 2.83 17.46 -14.30
N LYS A 172 1.50 17.38 -14.14
CA LYS A 172 0.60 18.54 -14.05
C LYS A 172 0.69 19.24 -12.69
N GLU A 173 0.64 18.46 -11.61
CA GLU A 173 0.55 18.96 -10.23
C GLU A 173 1.94 19.32 -9.67
N TYR A 174 3.02 18.68 -10.14
CA TYR A 174 4.39 18.84 -9.65
C TYR A 174 5.42 18.97 -10.81
N PRO A 175 5.26 19.95 -11.72
CA PRO A 175 6.06 20.05 -12.94
C PRO A 175 7.56 20.24 -12.68
N ASP A 176 7.94 20.99 -11.65
CA ASP A 176 9.35 21.23 -11.31
C ASP A 176 10.01 19.93 -10.82
N ARG A 177 9.32 19.22 -9.91
CA ARG A 177 9.78 17.93 -9.41
C ARG A 177 9.84 16.87 -10.51
N PHE A 178 8.90 16.90 -11.45
CA PHE A 178 8.94 16.05 -12.64
C PHE A 178 10.20 16.33 -13.46
N ARG A 179 10.52 17.60 -13.74
CA ARG A 179 11.76 17.95 -14.48
C ARG A 179 13.02 17.47 -13.74
N GLU A 180 13.12 17.68 -12.44
CA GLU A 180 14.24 17.19 -11.62
C GLU A 180 14.40 15.67 -11.69
N LEU A 181 13.29 14.94 -11.55
CA LEU A 181 13.31 13.47 -11.58
C LEU A 181 13.81 12.96 -12.94
N HIS A 182 13.35 13.56 -14.04
CA HIS A 182 13.70 13.14 -15.39
C HIS A 182 15.09 13.63 -15.86
N ALA A 183 15.57 14.76 -15.35
CA ALA A 183 16.94 15.21 -15.62
C ALA A 183 17.99 14.20 -15.11
N ASN A 184 17.72 13.58 -13.95
CA ASN A 184 18.61 12.59 -13.33
C ASN A 184 18.51 11.18 -13.94
N LEU A 185 17.42 10.86 -14.65
CA LEU A 185 17.25 9.57 -15.31
C LEU A 185 18.09 9.46 -16.61
N ASN A 186 18.43 10.59 -17.23
CA ASN A 186 19.24 10.63 -18.46
C ASN A 186 20.76 10.65 -18.21
N GLN A 187 21.20 10.50 -16.95
CA GLN A 187 22.60 10.53 -16.53
C GLN A 187 23.15 9.15 -16.10
N ASN A 188 22.33 8.09 -16.17
CA ASN A 188 22.69 6.69 -15.85
C ASN A 188 22.35 5.79 -17.03
#